data_AF-A0A9E0I429-F1
#
_entry.id   AF-A0A9E0I429-F1
#
_cell.length_a   1.000
_cell.length_b   1.000
_cell.length_c   1.000
_cell.angle_alpha   90.00
_cell.angle_beta   90.00
_cell.angle_gamma   90.00
#
_symmetry.space_group_name_H-M   'P 1'
#
loop_
_entity.id
_entity.type
_entity.pdbx_description
1 polymer ?
#
loop_
_entity_poly.entity_id
_entity_poly.type
_entity_poly.pdbx_seq_one_letter_code
_entity_poly.pdbx_strand_id
1 'polypeptide(L)'
;MQPTAHLHAHCRTWRRGQLGGALLAMVATLLVAASATLAIRMASQVEDRTERFVQTQSHMQRIKLALHAFAASHGHLPCPTNGALETGLASPNTATVLCTSRNGTVPWATLGLSPDDALDAWGRKISYRVYDGAAGMTPAQGASMTDCDTVEAAPVAPTGPGFQCTAAHDVMPGPGANTYLDPANRPGLTVRVAGINQNQMAWVLISHGVSGQGAWLTGGNRMAIPASPDELANTQAPSTPPAATHVYVHREENVVNLDPVSAPTHFDDLL
;
A
#
# COMPACT_ATOMS: atom_id res chain seq x y z
N MET A 1 -27.66 -33.50 102.93
CA MET A 1 -26.49 -33.86 102.10
C MET A 1 -26.88 -33.64 100.64
N GLN A 2 -26.32 -32.61 100.00
CA GLN A 2 -26.47 -32.34 98.55
C GLN A 2 -25.76 -33.43 97.72
N PRO A 3 -26.09 -33.54 96.43
CA PRO A 3 -25.01 -33.30 95.48
C PRO A 3 -25.34 -32.35 94.31
N THR A 4 -24.25 -31.77 93.87
CA THR A 4 -23.94 -30.76 92.85
C THR A 4 -24.38 -31.09 91.43
N ALA A 5 -24.89 -30.07 90.71
CA ALA A 5 -25.13 -30.08 89.28
C ALA A 5 -23.87 -29.63 88.50
N HIS A 6 -23.46 -30.41 87.49
CA HIS A 6 -22.43 -30.03 86.51
C HIS A 6 -23.10 -29.53 85.23
N LEU A 7 -22.86 -28.26 84.89
CA LEU A 7 -23.22 -27.64 83.62
C LEU A 7 -22.06 -27.78 82.61
N HIS A 8 -22.27 -28.54 81.54
CA HIS A 8 -21.38 -28.54 80.37
C HIS A 8 -21.81 -27.45 79.39
N ALA A 9 -20.96 -26.43 79.22
CA ALA A 9 -21.12 -25.42 78.19
C ALA A 9 -20.62 -25.95 76.83
N HIS A 10 -21.52 -26.20 75.89
CA HIS A 10 -21.15 -26.48 74.51
C HIS A 10 -20.84 -25.16 73.77
N CYS A 11 -19.56 -24.93 73.46
CA CYS A 11 -19.14 -23.87 72.56
C CYS A 11 -19.55 -24.23 71.12
N ARG A 12 -20.65 -23.64 70.63
CA ARG A 12 -21.03 -23.68 69.20
C ARG A 12 -20.19 -22.65 68.45
N THR A 13 -19.09 -23.09 67.86
CA THR A 13 -18.30 -22.26 66.93
C THR A 13 -19.12 -21.96 65.67
N TRP A 14 -19.36 -20.68 65.43
CA TRP A 14 -19.99 -20.14 64.23
C TRP A 14 -19.13 -20.40 62.98
N ARG A 15 -19.53 -21.35 62.12
CA ARG A 15 -19.01 -21.52 60.75
C ARG A 15 -20.09 -21.14 59.73
N ARG A 16 -20.44 -19.86 59.63
CA ARG A 16 -21.39 -19.36 58.60
C ARG A 16 -20.87 -18.22 57.70
N GLY A 17 -19.66 -17.70 57.92
CA GLY A 17 -19.11 -16.57 57.13
C GLY A 17 -18.18 -16.91 55.96
N GLN A 18 -17.73 -18.16 55.81
CA GLN A 18 -16.63 -18.49 54.87
C GLN A 18 -17.06 -18.83 53.44
N LEU A 19 -18.31 -19.24 53.21
CA LEU A 19 -18.78 -19.64 51.87
C LEU A 19 -19.08 -18.44 50.95
N GLY A 20 -19.57 -17.32 51.49
CA GLY A 20 -19.87 -16.12 50.70
C GLY A 20 -18.62 -15.36 50.26
N GLY A 21 -17.61 -15.27 51.12
CA GLY A 21 -16.33 -14.62 50.80
C GLY A 21 -15.52 -15.38 49.73
N ALA A 22 -15.53 -16.72 49.78
CA ALA A 22 -14.85 -17.55 48.79
C ALA A 22 -15.49 -17.44 47.39
N LEU A 23 -16.83 -17.38 47.31
CA LEU A 23 -17.55 -17.15 46.05
C LEU A 23 -17.25 -15.77 45.47
N LEU A 24 -17.29 -14.71 46.28
CA LEU A 24 -16.97 -13.35 45.82
C LEU A 24 -15.51 -13.24 45.36
N ALA A 25 -14.57 -13.88 46.04
CA ALA A 25 -13.16 -13.90 45.63
C ALA A 25 -12.94 -14.66 44.32
N MET A 26 -13.62 -15.79 44.12
CA MET A 26 -13.58 -16.53 42.84
C MET A 26 -14.21 -15.72 41.69
N VAL A 27 -15.35 -15.07 41.91
CA VAL A 27 -15.98 -14.23 40.88
C VAL A 27 -15.09 -13.03 40.55
N ALA A 28 -14.51 -12.36 41.55
CA ALA A 28 -13.61 -11.24 41.34
C ALA A 28 -12.34 -11.64 40.57
N THR A 29 -11.73 -12.77 40.91
CA THR A 29 -10.54 -13.28 40.20
C THR A 29 -10.85 -13.69 38.76
N LEU A 30 -12.01 -14.31 38.52
CA LEU A 30 -12.45 -14.63 37.15
C LEU A 30 -12.71 -13.37 36.31
N LEU A 31 -13.30 -12.34 36.90
CA LEU A 31 -13.53 -11.05 36.21
C LEU A 31 -12.22 -10.36 35.85
N VAL A 32 -11.24 -10.36 36.76
CA VAL A 32 -9.90 -9.81 36.50
C VAL A 32 -9.15 -10.62 35.45
N ALA A 33 -9.25 -11.95 35.48
CA ALA A 33 -8.64 -12.80 34.46
C ALA A 33 -9.28 -12.59 33.08
N ALA A 34 -10.61 -12.47 33.01
CA ALA A 34 -11.33 -12.23 31.77
C ALA A 34 -11.00 -10.85 31.16
N SER A 35 -10.95 -9.80 31.98
CA SER A 35 -10.57 -8.45 31.52
C SER A 35 -9.12 -8.38 31.08
N ALA A 36 -8.19 -9.03 31.80
CA ALA A 36 -6.79 -9.13 31.40
C ALA A 36 -6.63 -9.88 30.06
N THR A 37 -7.38 -10.98 29.87
CA THR A 37 -7.33 -11.74 28.60
C THR A 37 -7.84 -10.91 27.42
N LEU A 38 -8.93 -10.15 27.60
CA LEU A 38 -9.45 -9.26 26.57
C LEU A 38 -8.46 -8.14 26.22
N ALA A 39 -7.81 -7.54 27.23
CA ALA A 39 -6.78 -6.52 27.01
C ALA A 39 -5.58 -7.07 26.22
N ILE A 40 -5.13 -8.28 26.52
CA ILE A 40 -4.03 -8.95 25.79
C ILE A 40 -4.43 -9.23 24.32
N ARG A 41 -5.66 -9.69 24.08
CA ARG A 41 -6.18 -9.91 22.72
C ARG A 41 -6.26 -8.61 21.90
N MET A 42 -6.67 -7.51 22.53
CA MET A 42 -6.70 -6.21 21.86
C MET A 42 -5.30 -5.68 21.57
N ALA A 43 -4.35 -5.83 22.51
CA ALA A 43 -2.96 -5.41 22.31
C ALA A 43 -2.30 -6.18 21.15
N SER A 44 -2.45 -7.51 21.12
CA SER A 44 -1.94 -8.35 20.01
C SER A 44 -2.54 -7.98 18.66
N GLN A 45 -3.84 -7.67 18.60
CA GLN A 45 -4.47 -7.24 17.34
C GLN A 45 -3.91 -5.93 16.79
N VAL A 46 -3.56 -4.98 17.67
CA VAL A 46 -2.94 -3.70 17.26
C VAL A 46 -1.50 -3.91 16.80
N GLU A 47 -0.76 -4.79 17.49
CA GLU A 47 0.62 -5.14 17.17
C GLU A 47 0.71 -5.82 15.79
N ASP A 48 -0.13 -6.84 15.54
CA ASP A 48 -0.20 -7.55 14.27
C ASP A 48 -0.52 -6.61 13.09
N ARG A 49 -1.41 -5.64 13.30
CA ARG A 49 -1.77 -4.65 12.27
C ARG A 49 -0.61 -3.73 11.94
N THR A 50 0.07 -3.24 12.97
CA THR A 50 1.23 -2.36 12.81
C THR A 50 2.36 -3.09 12.09
N GLU A 51 2.60 -4.36 12.43
CA GLU A 51 3.60 -5.21 11.78
C GLU A 51 3.30 -5.37 10.28
N ARG A 52 2.05 -5.66 9.90
CA ARG A 52 1.66 -5.79 8.49
C ARG A 52 1.87 -4.51 7.68
N PHE A 53 1.57 -3.36 8.29
CA PHE A 53 1.82 -2.06 7.65
C PHE A 53 3.32 -1.85 7.40
N VAL A 54 4.15 -2.06 8.42
CA VAL A 54 5.61 -1.92 8.33
C VAL A 54 6.19 -2.90 7.30
N GLN A 55 5.71 -4.14 7.30
CA GLN A 55 6.14 -5.15 6.33
C GLN A 55 5.77 -4.74 4.90
N THR A 56 4.55 -4.26 4.67
CA THR A 56 4.11 -3.78 3.34
C THR A 56 4.97 -2.61 2.86
N GLN A 57 5.26 -1.64 3.74
CA GLN A 57 6.15 -0.52 3.40
C GLN A 57 7.57 -0.98 3.08
N SER A 58 8.09 -1.96 3.83
CA SER A 58 9.40 -2.56 3.55
C SER A 58 9.45 -3.21 2.17
N HIS A 59 8.40 -3.94 1.77
CA HIS A 59 8.28 -4.53 0.44
C HIS A 59 8.21 -3.46 -0.65
N MET A 60 7.37 -2.44 -0.47
CA MET A 60 7.28 -1.31 -1.40
C MET A 60 8.60 -0.55 -1.55
N GLN A 61 9.37 -0.38 -0.47
CA GLN A 61 10.69 0.24 -0.51
C GLN A 61 11.68 -0.61 -1.33
N ARG A 62 11.63 -1.94 -1.22
CA ARG A 62 12.45 -2.84 -2.07
C ARG A 62 12.05 -2.73 -3.54
N ILE A 63 10.75 -2.69 -3.84
CA ILE A 63 10.25 -2.49 -5.21
C ILE A 63 10.69 -1.14 -5.77
N LYS A 64 10.59 -0.07 -4.99
CA LYS A 64 11.07 1.27 -5.35
C LYS A 64 12.53 1.26 -5.76
N LEU A 65 13.39 0.62 -4.96
CA LEU A 65 14.82 0.51 -5.26
C LEU A 65 15.06 -0.28 -6.56
N ALA A 66 14.32 -1.37 -6.79
CA ALA A 66 14.41 -2.14 -8.02
C ALA A 66 13.94 -1.34 -9.25
N LEU A 67 12.86 -0.55 -9.13
CA LEU A 67 12.39 0.34 -10.19
C LEU A 67 13.44 1.40 -10.55
N HIS A 68 14.09 1.98 -9.54
CA HIS A 68 15.18 2.93 -9.76
C HIS A 68 16.38 2.27 -10.46
N ALA A 69 16.80 1.08 -10.02
CA ALA A 69 17.89 0.34 -10.64
C ALA A 69 17.57 -0.08 -12.08
N PHE A 70 16.33 -0.48 -12.35
CA PHE A 70 15.86 -0.82 -13.69
C PHE A 70 15.91 0.41 -14.60
N ALA A 71 15.36 1.55 -14.17
CA ALA A 71 15.42 2.79 -14.93
C ALA A 71 16.87 3.24 -15.21
N ALA A 72 17.76 3.16 -14.23
CA ALA A 72 19.17 3.53 -14.38
C ALA A 72 19.93 2.64 -15.38
N SER A 73 19.56 1.36 -15.49
CA SER A 73 20.24 0.39 -16.37
C SER A 73 19.63 0.26 -17.76
N HIS A 74 18.32 0.51 -17.90
CA HIS A 74 17.58 0.33 -19.15
C HIS A 74 17.15 1.66 -19.81
N GLY A 75 17.25 2.77 -19.07
CA GLY A 75 16.79 4.08 -19.52
C GLY A 75 15.27 4.23 -19.57
N HIS A 76 14.50 3.25 -19.10
CA HIS A 76 13.03 3.32 -19.07
C HIS A 76 12.48 2.56 -17.87
N LEU A 77 11.22 2.81 -17.49
CA LEU A 77 10.51 2.01 -16.50
C LEU A 77 9.83 0.79 -17.17
N PRO A 78 9.70 -0.34 -16.46
CA PRO A 78 9.03 -1.51 -17.00
C PRO A 78 7.52 -1.27 -17.06
N CYS A 79 6.84 -1.95 -17.98
CA CYS A 79 5.38 -2.02 -17.91
C CYS A 79 4.91 -2.89 -16.74
N PRO A 80 3.73 -2.64 -16.15
CA PRO A 80 3.17 -3.53 -15.15
C PRO A 80 2.96 -4.93 -15.72
N THR A 81 3.04 -5.95 -14.87
CA THR A 81 2.66 -7.30 -15.25
C THR A 81 1.15 -7.46 -15.21
N ASN A 82 0.61 -8.39 -16.01
CA ASN A 82 -0.80 -8.73 -15.94
C ASN A 82 -1.09 -9.38 -14.58
N GLY A 83 -1.92 -8.73 -13.75
CA GLY A 83 -2.25 -9.22 -12.41
C GLY A 83 -2.93 -10.59 -12.39
N ALA A 84 -3.54 -11.00 -13.50
CA ALA A 84 -4.14 -12.33 -13.67
C ALA A 84 -3.11 -13.46 -13.89
N LEU A 85 -1.83 -13.12 -14.10
CA LEU A 85 -0.75 -14.08 -14.37
C LEU A 85 0.25 -14.11 -13.22
N GLU A 86 0.97 -15.24 -13.10
CA GLU A 86 2.02 -15.46 -12.11
C GLU A 86 3.43 -15.42 -12.73
N THR A 87 3.58 -14.87 -13.93
CA THR A 87 4.89 -14.84 -14.61
C THR A 87 5.83 -13.80 -14.03
N GLY A 88 5.30 -12.72 -13.45
CA GLY A 88 6.08 -11.57 -12.97
C GLY A 88 6.75 -10.77 -14.08
N LEU A 89 6.50 -11.09 -15.35
CA LEU A 89 7.09 -10.40 -16.49
C LEU A 89 6.27 -9.16 -16.83
N ALA A 90 6.95 -8.05 -17.10
CA ALA A 90 6.35 -6.84 -17.62
C ALA A 90 5.53 -7.14 -18.90
N SER A 91 4.43 -6.40 -19.09
CA SER A 91 3.49 -6.65 -20.18
C SER A 91 3.24 -5.38 -21.01
N PRO A 92 3.94 -5.20 -22.15
CA PRO A 92 5.01 -6.05 -22.73
C PRO A 92 6.33 -6.01 -21.95
N ASN A 93 7.18 -7.03 -22.12
CA ASN A 93 8.51 -7.12 -21.49
C ASN A 93 9.61 -6.46 -22.34
N THR A 94 9.28 -5.30 -22.91
CA THR A 94 10.17 -4.48 -23.74
C THR A 94 9.75 -3.02 -23.57
N ALA A 95 10.66 -2.10 -23.87
CA ALA A 95 10.31 -0.68 -23.95
C ALA A 95 9.15 -0.46 -24.92
N THR A 96 8.14 0.30 -24.52
CA THR A 96 6.92 0.52 -25.31
C THR A 96 6.30 1.86 -24.98
N VAL A 97 5.62 2.45 -25.96
CA VAL A 97 4.82 3.67 -25.76
C VAL A 97 3.66 3.41 -24.81
N LEU A 98 2.97 2.29 -24.93
CA LEU A 98 1.80 2.00 -24.11
C LEU A 98 1.88 0.59 -23.54
N CYS A 99 1.59 0.46 -22.25
CA CYS A 99 1.56 -0.84 -21.60
C CYS A 99 0.26 -1.57 -21.92
N THR A 100 0.33 -2.91 -21.97
CA THR A 100 -0.85 -3.76 -22.18
C THR A 100 -1.66 -3.88 -20.89
N SER A 101 -0.98 -4.00 -19.75
CA SER A 101 -1.62 -4.21 -18.44
C SER A 101 -1.50 -2.97 -17.55
N ARG A 102 -2.06 -1.83 -17.97
CA ARG A 102 -1.88 -0.52 -17.30
C ARG A 102 -2.41 -0.46 -15.84
N ASN A 103 -3.41 -1.27 -15.50
CA ASN A 103 -3.92 -1.46 -14.13
C ASN A 103 -3.34 -2.73 -13.47
N GLY A 104 -2.16 -3.15 -13.91
CA GLY A 104 -1.50 -4.38 -13.49
C GLY A 104 -0.79 -4.27 -12.15
N THR A 105 0.13 -5.21 -11.93
CA THR A 105 0.88 -5.35 -10.68
C THR A 105 2.37 -5.23 -10.92
N VAL A 106 3.16 -5.22 -9.85
CA VAL A 106 4.62 -5.13 -9.92
C VAL A 106 5.19 -6.28 -10.77
N PRO A 107 5.98 -5.97 -11.82
CA PRO A 107 6.62 -6.98 -12.66
C PRO A 107 7.88 -7.52 -11.97
N TRP A 108 7.69 -8.27 -10.89
CA TRP A 108 8.77 -8.73 -9.99
C TRP A 108 9.88 -9.49 -10.71
N ALA A 109 9.55 -10.36 -11.67
CA ALA A 109 10.54 -11.14 -12.40
C ALA A 109 11.39 -10.24 -13.30
N THR A 110 10.76 -9.27 -13.99
CA THR A 110 11.48 -8.26 -14.79
C THR A 110 12.36 -7.37 -13.92
N LEU A 111 11.95 -7.11 -12.66
CA LEU A 111 12.70 -6.32 -11.69
C LEU A 111 13.80 -7.12 -10.96
N GLY A 112 13.92 -8.43 -11.20
CA GLY A 112 14.86 -9.29 -10.49
C GLY A 112 14.53 -9.49 -9.01
N LEU A 113 13.26 -9.30 -8.63
CA LEU A 113 12.74 -9.52 -7.29
C LEU A 113 12.17 -10.94 -7.16
N SER A 114 11.99 -11.41 -5.92
CA SER A 114 11.20 -12.61 -5.68
C SER A 114 9.70 -12.30 -5.80
N PRO A 115 8.83 -13.30 -6.05
CA PRO A 115 7.38 -13.10 -6.02
C PRO A 115 6.88 -12.49 -4.71
N ASP A 116 7.44 -12.94 -3.58
CA ASP A 116 7.03 -12.51 -2.24
C ASP A 116 7.33 -11.03 -1.98
N ASP A 117 8.38 -10.47 -2.59
CA ASP A 117 8.70 -9.04 -2.50
C ASP A 117 7.65 -8.15 -3.17
N ALA A 118 6.84 -8.72 -4.08
CA ALA A 118 5.75 -8.05 -4.76
C ALA A 118 4.37 -8.31 -4.15
N LEU A 119 4.32 -8.95 -2.98
CA LEU A 119 3.12 -9.10 -2.19
C LEU A 119 3.09 -8.08 -1.04
N ASP A 120 1.90 -7.63 -0.68
CA ASP A 120 1.66 -6.95 0.58
C ASP A 120 1.66 -7.96 1.75
N ALA A 121 1.58 -7.46 2.98
CA ALA A 121 1.58 -8.32 4.17
C ALA A 121 0.32 -9.18 4.35
N TRP A 122 -0.69 -9.04 3.48
CA TRP A 122 -1.87 -9.88 3.42
C TRP A 122 -1.80 -10.91 2.27
N GLY A 123 -0.66 -10.99 1.57
CA GLY A 123 -0.40 -11.98 0.52
C GLY A 123 -1.00 -11.62 -0.84
N ARG A 124 -1.36 -10.36 -1.07
CA ARG A 124 -1.93 -9.90 -2.35
C ARG A 124 -0.91 -9.09 -3.12
N LYS A 125 -1.00 -9.10 -4.44
CA LYS A 125 -0.03 -8.44 -5.31
C LYS A 125 -0.14 -6.92 -5.19
N ILE A 126 1.01 -6.27 -4.98
CA ILE A 126 1.13 -4.82 -4.99
C ILE A 126 0.84 -4.32 -6.41
N SER A 127 -0.10 -3.39 -6.51
CA SER A 127 -0.45 -2.72 -7.76
C SER A 127 0.63 -1.73 -8.16
N TYR A 128 0.93 -1.66 -9.45
CA TYR A 128 1.92 -0.74 -10.00
C TYR A 128 1.29 0.07 -11.13
N ARG A 129 1.45 1.39 -11.06
CA ARG A 129 1.00 2.33 -12.08
C ARG A 129 2.23 3.07 -12.56
N VAL A 130 2.43 3.11 -13.86
CA VAL A 130 3.53 3.84 -14.49
C VAL A 130 2.94 4.89 -15.40
N TYR A 131 3.58 6.06 -15.45
CA TYR A 131 3.25 7.06 -16.45
C TYR A 131 3.70 6.56 -17.82
N ASP A 132 2.82 5.89 -18.56
CA ASP A 132 3.05 5.46 -19.93
C ASP A 132 2.52 6.49 -20.94
N GLY A 133 2.60 6.17 -22.23
CA GLY A 133 2.26 7.06 -23.34
C GLY A 133 3.50 7.61 -24.06
N ALA A 134 3.27 8.43 -25.09
CA ALA A 134 4.35 8.96 -25.94
C ALA A 134 5.34 9.81 -25.13
N ALA A 135 4.83 10.57 -24.17
CA ALA A 135 5.62 11.36 -23.22
C ALA A 135 5.85 10.62 -21.88
N GLY A 136 5.60 9.31 -21.83
CA GLY A 136 5.74 8.50 -20.63
C GLY A 136 7.17 8.06 -20.31
N MET A 137 7.28 7.18 -19.33
CA MET A 137 8.51 6.60 -18.79
C MET A 137 8.83 5.21 -19.34
N THR A 138 7.88 4.60 -20.04
CA THR A 138 7.98 3.23 -20.59
C THR A 138 8.58 3.12 -22.01
N PRO A 139 8.57 4.16 -22.87
CA PRO A 139 9.29 4.12 -24.15
C PRO A 139 10.80 3.94 -23.95
N ALA A 140 11.53 3.57 -25.00
CA ALA A 140 12.99 3.48 -24.93
C ALA A 140 13.60 4.84 -24.56
N GLN A 141 14.55 4.83 -23.63
CA GLN A 141 15.10 6.04 -22.99
C GLN A 141 14.07 6.91 -22.25
N GLY A 142 12.81 6.46 -22.12
CA GLY A 142 11.68 7.19 -21.52
C GLY A 142 11.89 7.72 -20.12
N ALA A 143 12.85 7.18 -19.37
CA ALA A 143 13.25 7.60 -18.02
C ALA A 143 14.73 8.05 -17.95
N SER A 144 15.40 8.22 -19.10
CA SER A 144 16.77 8.73 -19.19
C SER A 144 16.77 10.25 -19.29
N MET A 145 17.70 10.89 -18.56
CA MET A 145 17.96 12.33 -18.64
C MET A 145 19.24 12.65 -19.42
N THR A 146 19.97 11.65 -19.92
CA THR A 146 21.25 11.85 -20.62
C THR A 146 21.11 12.72 -21.86
N ASP A 147 19.96 12.63 -22.51
CA ASP A 147 19.68 13.33 -23.76
C ASP A 147 19.07 14.73 -23.53
N CYS A 148 18.93 15.15 -22.26
CA CYS A 148 18.41 16.45 -21.85
C CYS A 148 19.52 17.45 -21.48
N ASP A 149 20.79 17.06 -21.55
CA ASP A 149 21.91 17.96 -21.28
C ASP A 149 22.08 18.96 -22.43
N THR A 150 21.85 20.24 -22.14
CA THR A 150 22.03 21.34 -23.09
C THR A 150 23.30 22.14 -22.81
N VAL A 151 24.05 21.81 -21.74
CA VAL A 151 25.27 22.51 -21.33
C VAL A 151 26.48 22.03 -22.12
N GLU A 152 26.56 20.72 -22.40
CA GLU A 152 27.60 20.16 -23.26
C GLU A 152 27.11 20.01 -24.71
N ALA A 153 27.84 20.56 -25.67
CA ALA A 153 27.42 20.66 -27.08
C ALA A 153 27.35 19.32 -27.85
N ALA A 154 27.58 18.18 -27.19
CA ALA A 154 27.46 16.86 -27.78
C ALA A 154 27.14 15.79 -26.72
N PRO A 155 26.25 14.83 -27.02
CA PRO A 155 25.45 14.73 -28.25
C PRO A 155 24.29 15.74 -28.27
N VAL A 156 23.96 16.25 -29.46
CA VAL A 156 22.80 17.12 -29.67
C VAL A 156 21.54 16.43 -29.16
N ALA A 157 20.87 17.04 -28.18
CA ALA A 157 19.58 16.56 -27.67
C ALA A 157 18.65 16.28 -28.87
N PRO A 158 18.16 15.05 -29.03
CA PRO A 158 17.38 14.71 -30.21
C PRO A 158 16.07 15.51 -30.21
N THR A 159 15.74 16.13 -31.34
CA THR A 159 14.56 17.01 -31.51
C THR A 159 13.56 16.38 -32.47
N GLY A 160 12.28 16.29 -32.07
CA GLY A 160 11.27 15.48 -32.75
C GLY A 160 10.19 14.92 -31.81
N PRO A 161 9.08 14.41 -32.35
CA PRO A 161 7.79 14.27 -31.63
C PRO A 161 7.75 13.15 -30.57
N GLY A 162 8.86 12.44 -30.35
CA GLY A 162 8.99 11.35 -29.38
C GLY A 162 10.18 11.48 -28.43
N PHE A 163 10.87 12.64 -28.39
CA PHE A 163 12.00 12.84 -27.50
C PHE A 163 11.56 13.41 -26.16
N GLN A 164 12.13 12.87 -25.07
CA GLN A 164 11.77 13.19 -23.69
C GLN A 164 12.24 14.58 -23.25
N CYS A 165 13.08 15.24 -24.05
CA CYS A 165 13.73 16.51 -23.76
C CYS A 165 13.28 17.58 -24.77
N THR A 166 12.69 18.70 -24.33
CA THR A 166 12.45 19.85 -25.22
C THR A 166 13.73 20.68 -25.36
N ALA A 167 13.81 21.55 -26.37
CA ALA A 167 14.96 22.45 -26.55
C ALA A 167 15.19 23.43 -25.37
N ALA A 168 14.21 23.56 -24.47
CA ALA A 168 14.30 24.36 -23.25
C ALA A 168 14.58 23.52 -22.00
N HIS A 169 14.69 22.19 -22.09
CA HIS A 169 14.97 21.33 -20.94
C HIS A 169 16.43 21.47 -20.51
N ASP A 170 16.61 21.58 -19.19
CA ASP A 170 17.89 21.41 -18.50
C ASP A 170 17.81 20.12 -17.67
N VAL A 171 18.95 19.52 -17.33
CA VAL A 171 19.07 18.22 -16.60
C VAL A 171 18.63 18.30 -15.14
N MET A 172 17.83 19.29 -14.76
CA MET A 172 17.33 19.42 -13.40
C MET A 172 16.32 18.30 -13.09
N PRO A 173 16.65 17.41 -12.12
CA PRO A 173 15.69 16.42 -11.67
C PRO A 173 14.59 17.12 -10.85
N GLY A 174 13.34 16.79 -11.12
CA GLY A 174 12.22 17.19 -10.27
C GLY A 174 11.08 17.90 -10.98
N PRO A 175 10.08 18.37 -10.21
CA PRO A 175 8.91 19.04 -10.75
C PRO A 175 9.20 20.51 -11.08
N GLY A 176 8.69 21.01 -12.21
CA GLY A 176 8.72 22.43 -12.53
C GLY A 176 8.69 22.69 -14.03
N ALA A 177 8.49 23.95 -14.42
CA ALA A 177 8.65 24.31 -15.83
C ALA A 177 10.11 24.11 -16.27
N ASN A 178 10.32 23.59 -17.47
CA ASN A 178 11.63 23.32 -18.06
C ASN A 178 12.46 22.22 -17.36
N THR A 179 11.85 21.39 -16.50
CA THR A 179 12.50 20.22 -15.89
C THR A 179 12.19 18.94 -16.67
N TYR A 180 12.82 17.82 -16.31
CA TYR A 180 12.56 16.53 -16.94
C TYR A 180 11.08 16.08 -16.85
N LEU A 181 10.38 16.43 -15.78
CA LEU A 181 8.96 16.14 -15.59
C LEU A 181 8.12 17.38 -15.84
N ASP A 182 8.42 18.20 -16.85
CA ASP A 182 7.71 19.44 -17.14
C ASP A 182 6.17 19.27 -17.15
N PRO A 183 5.38 20.09 -16.43
CA PRO A 183 3.93 19.91 -16.33
C PRO A 183 3.17 20.00 -17.67
N ALA A 184 3.69 20.74 -18.65
CA ALA A 184 3.02 20.93 -19.94
C ALA A 184 3.28 19.74 -20.88
N ASN A 185 4.48 19.15 -20.79
CA ASN A 185 4.92 18.11 -21.72
C ASN A 185 4.90 16.70 -21.12
N ARG A 186 5.24 16.59 -19.82
CA ARG A 186 5.38 15.34 -19.05
C ARG A 186 4.73 15.49 -17.66
N PRO A 187 3.40 15.72 -17.59
CA PRO A 187 2.68 15.97 -16.33
C PRO A 187 2.78 14.84 -15.30
N GLY A 188 3.19 13.64 -15.70
CA GLY A 188 3.28 12.46 -14.84
C GLY A 188 1.92 12.00 -14.33
N LEU A 189 1.95 11.17 -13.30
CA LEU A 189 0.77 10.77 -12.52
C LEU A 189 0.52 11.78 -11.39
N THR A 190 -0.73 11.86 -10.96
CA THR A 190 -1.15 12.67 -9.81
C THR A 190 -1.58 11.80 -8.65
N VAL A 191 -1.06 12.09 -7.46
CA VAL A 191 -1.47 11.48 -6.19
C VAL A 191 -1.98 12.58 -5.26
N ARG A 192 -3.21 12.47 -4.77
CA ARG A 192 -3.77 13.38 -3.78
C ARG A 192 -3.36 12.93 -2.38
N VAL A 193 -2.50 13.72 -1.73
CA VAL A 193 -2.00 13.49 -0.38
C VAL A 193 -2.60 14.53 0.55
N ALA A 194 -3.36 14.10 1.56
CA ALA A 194 -4.00 15.00 2.52
C ALA A 194 -4.80 16.16 1.87
N GLY A 195 -5.49 15.85 0.76
CA GLY A 195 -6.28 16.83 0.00
C GLY A 195 -5.49 17.67 -1.01
N ILE A 196 -4.17 17.52 -1.09
CA ILE A 196 -3.29 18.27 -1.99
C ILE A 196 -2.81 17.36 -3.12
N ASN A 197 -2.99 17.79 -4.37
CA ASN A 197 -2.51 17.05 -5.54
C ASN A 197 -0.99 17.18 -5.65
N GLN A 198 -0.30 16.05 -5.54
CA GLN A 198 1.11 15.88 -5.88
C GLN A 198 1.17 15.40 -7.33
N ASN A 199 1.68 16.25 -8.23
CA ASN A 199 1.77 15.95 -9.65
C ASN A 199 3.15 15.37 -10.00
N GLN A 200 3.36 15.02 -11.27
CA GLN A 200 4.67 14.67 -11.81
C GLN A 200 5.29 13.43 -11.15
N MET A 201 4.45 12.45 -10.81
CA MET A 201 4.92 11.14 -10.34
C MET A 201 5.20 10.22 -11.54
N ALA A 202 6.40 9.65 -11.63
CA ALA A 202 6.75 8.71 -12.70
C ALA A 202 5.99 7.38 -12.56
N TRP A 203 5.67 6.99 -11.33
CA TRP A 203 4.95 5.77 -10.99
C TRP A 203 4.31 5.87 -9.60
N VAL A 204 3.40 4.94 -9.29
CA VAL A 204 2.75 4.77 -7.99
C VAL A 204 2.69 3.27 -7.66
N LEU A 205 3.00 2.92 -6.41
CA LEU A 205 2.76 1.58 -5.84
C LEU A 205 1.55 1.64 -4.93
N ILE A 206 0.72 0.60 -4.93
CA ILE A 206 -0.55 0.59 -4.19
C ILE A 206 -0.72 -0.80 -3.56
N SER A 207 -0.85 -0.85 -2.23
CA SER A 207 -1.41 -1.97 -1.50
C SER A 207 -2.86 -1.64 -1.17
N HIS A 208 -3.77 -2.59 -1.38
CA HIS A 208 -5.21 -2.37 -1.18
C HIS A 208 -5.66 -2.60 0.27
N GLY A 209 -4.79 -2.35 1.24
CA GLY A 209 -5.18 -2.26 2.65
C GLY A 209 -5.69 -3.54 3.30
N VAL A 210 -6.30 -3.50 4.47
CA VAL A 210 -6.81 -4.71 5.15
C VAL A 210 -7.89 -5.42 4.31
N SER A 211 -8.72 -4.66 3.61
CA SER A 211 -9.87 -5.09 2.82
C SER A 211 -9.46 -5.82 1.53
N GLY A 212 -8.38 -5.38 0.89
CA GLY A 212 -7.84 -5.92 -0.35
C GLY A 212 -8.68 -5.62 -1.58
N GLN A 213 -9.68 -4.77 -1.49
CA GLN A 213 -10.61 -4.57 -2.60
C GLN A 213 -9.89 -4.01 -3.83
N GLY A 214 -10.12 -4.64 -4.98
CA GLY A 214 -9.44 -4.31 -6.23
C GLY A 214 -8.04 -4.91 -6.41
N ALA A 215 -7.48 -5.56 -5.38
CA ALA A 215 -6.20 -6.25 -5.46
C ALA A 215 -6.25 -7.50 -6.34
N TRP A 216 -5.10 -7.89 -6.88
CA TRP A 216 -4.92 -9.18 -7.51
C TRP A 216 -4.35 -10.18 -6.51
N LEU A 217 -4.96 -11.36 -6.44
CA LEU A 217 -4.51 -12.45 -5.60
C LEU A 217 -3.41 -13.26 -6.30
N THR A 218 -2.65 -13.99 -5.52
CA THR A 218 -1.88 -15.13 -6.02
C THR A 218 -2.85 -16.16 -6.60
N GLY A 219 -2.59 -16.61 -7.83
CA GLY A 219 -3.53 -17.43 -8.61
C GLY A 219 -4.39 -16.66 -9.60
N GLY A 220 -4.20 -15.34 -9.71
CA GLY A 220 -4.72 -14.53 -10.82
C GLY A 220 -6.16 -14.04 -10.69
N ASN A 221 -6.86 -14.35 -9.60
CA ASN A 221 -8.18 -13.78 -9.32
C ASN A 221 -8.05 -12.34 -8.83
N ARG A 222 -8.95 -11.46 -9.26
CA ARG A 222 -9.06 -10.11 -8.72
C ARG A 222 -10.12 -10.07 -7.62
N MET A 223 -9.82 -9.40 -6.51
CA MET A 223 -10.80 -9.13 -5.46
C MET A 223 -11.89 -8.19 -5.95
N ALA A 224 -13.02 -8.17 -5.24
CA ALA A 224 -14.15 -7.29 -5.53
C ALA A 224 -13.69 -5.83 -5.62
N ILE A 225 -14.31 -5.06 -6.52
CA ILE A 225 -13.99 -3.65 -6.73
C ILE A 225 -14.67 -2.84 -5.61
N PRO A 226 -13.95 -1.91 -4.96
CA PRO A 226 -14.48 -1.11 -3.87
C PRO A 226 -15.57 -0.15 -4.31
N ALA A 227 -16.54 0.08 -3.42
CA ALA A 227 -17.60 1.06 -3.60
C ALA A 227 -17.15 2.49 -3.27
N SER A 228 -16.15 2.63 -2.39
CA SER A 228 -15.55 3.91 -2.04
C SER A 228 -14.89 4.56 -3.28
N PRO A 229 -15.23 5.80 -3.65
CA PRO A 229 -14.62 6.46 -4.79
C PRO A 229 -13.10 6.62 -4.68
N ASP A 230 -12.59 6.86 -3.47
CA ASP A 230 -11.15 7.04 -3.23
C ASP A 230 -10.38 5.72 -3.43
N GLU A 231 -10.91 4.59 -2.95
CA GLU A 231 -10.32 3.27 -3.18
C GLU A 231 -10.49 2.84 -4.63
N LEU A 232 -11.66 3.11 -5.23
CA LEU A 232 -11.92 2.82 -6.63
C LEU A 232 -10.88 3.49 -7.52
N ALA A 233 -10.49 4.73 -7.21
CA ALA A 233 -9.45 5.44 -7.93
C ALA A 233 -8.10 4.70 -7.91
N ASN A 234 -7.74 4.07 -6.80
CA ASN A 234 -6.50 3.29 -6.67
C ASN A 234 -6.53 1.95 -7.45
N THR A 235 -7.71 1.51 -7.89
CA THR A 235 -7.86 0.31 -8.74
C THR A 235 -7.75 0.58 -10.25
N GLN A 236 -7.79 1.86 -10.68
CA GLN A 236 -7.86 2.23 -12.09
C GLN A 236 -6.50 2.25 -12.78
N ALA A 237 -6.52 2.18 -14.11
CA ALA A 237 -5.35 2.46 -14.95
C ALA A 237 -5.04 3.97 -14.98
N PRO A 238 -3.78 4.38 -15.21
CA PRO A 238 -3.45 5.77 -15.48
C PRO A 238 -4.18 6.27 -16.74
N SER A 239 -4.54 7.54 -16.75
CA SER A 239 -5.08 8.18 -17.94
C SER A 239 -3.96 8.52 -18.93
N THR A 240 -4.28 8.45 -20.21
CA THR A 240 -3.37 8.84 -21.30
C THR A 240 -3.88 10.14 -21.93
N PRO A 241 -3.04 11.17 -22.10
CA PRO A 241 -3.43 12.39 -22.82
C PRO A 241 -4.09 12.06 -24.17
N PRO A 242 -5.18 12.78 -24.55
CA PRO A 242 -5.71 14.00 -23.93
C PRO A 242 -6.75 13.77 -22.81
N ALA A 243 -6.93 12.53 -22.32
CA ALA A 243 -7.88 12.27 -21.24
C ALA A 243 -7.54 13.06 -19.96
N ALA A 244 -8.56 13.41 -19.18
CA ALA A 244 -8.37 14.09 -17.90
C ALA A 244 -7.44 13.28 -16.99
N THR A 245 -6.58 13.97 -16.25
CA THR A 245 -5.62 13.34 -15.34
C THR A 245 -6.35 12.55 -14.27
N HIS A 246 -6.07 11.25 -14.21
CA HIS A 246 -6.55 10.40 -13.13
C HIS A 246 -5.78 10.71 -11.84
N VAL A 247 -6.50 10.75 -10.72
CA VAL A 247 -5.92 11.10 -9.42
C VAL A 247 -6.00 9.91 -8.48
N TYR A 248 -4.85 9.34 -8.16
CA TYR A 248 -4.71 8.34 -7.09
C TYR A 248 -4.82 9.01 -5.72
N VAL A 249 -5.17 8.27 -4.68
CA VAL A 249 -5.45 8.83 -3.36
C VAL A 249 -4.57 8.20 -2.30
N HIS A 250 -3.88 9.04 -1.53
CA HIS A 250 -3.16 8.66 -0.32
C HIS A 250 -3.69 9.48 0.85
N ARG A 251 -4.24 8.78 1.84
CA ARG A 251 -4.76 9.36 3.08
C ARG A 251 -4.72 8.32 4.19
N GLU A 252 -4.90 8.78 5.43
CA GLU A 252 -5.01 7.87 6.56
C GLU A 252 -6.25 6.98 6.43
N GLU A 253 -6.13 5.75 6.94
CA GLU A 253 -7.21 4.78 6.96
C GLU A 253 -8.44 5.33 7.70
N ASN A 254 -9.62 5.02 7.18
CA ASN A 254 -10.85 5.39 7.87
C ASN A 254 -11.12 4.45 9.05
N VAL A 255 -11.03 4.99 10.27
CA VAL A 255 -11.27 4.22 11.51
C VAL A 255 -12.75 4.11 11.93
N VAL A 256 -13.65 4.82 11.26
CA VAL A 256 -15.08 4.88 11.63
C VAL A 256 -15.92 3.97 10.75
N ASN A 257 -15.65 3.97 9.44
CA ASN A 257 -16.45 3.26 8.46
C ASN A 257 -15.65 2.10 7.86
N LEU A 258 -15.76 0.94 8.50
CA LEU A 258 -14.92 -0.23 8.26
C LEU A 258 -15.53 -1.26 7.29
N ASP A 259 -16.76 -1.05 6.80
CA ASP A 259 -17.34 -1.95 5.79
C ASP A 259 -16.79 -1.59 4.41
N PRO A 260 -15.91 -2.40 3.82
CA PRO A 260 -15.28 -2.04 2.57
C PRO A 260 -16.26 -2.21 1.38
N VAL A 261 -17.36 -2.94 1.55
CA VAL A 261 -18.27 -3.31 0.45
C VAL A 261 -19.31 -2.23 0.22
N SER A 262 -19.94 -1.72 1.28
CA SER A 262 -21.07 -0.80 1.14
C SER A 262 -20.74 0.65 1.45
N ALA A 263 -19.62 0.90 2.13
CA ALA A 263 -19.44 2.17 2.78
C ALA A 263 -18.68 3.19 1.91
N PRO A 264 -19.31 4.33 1.57
CA PRO A 264 -18.80 5.24 0.54
C PRO A 264 -17.54 6.01 0.97
N THR A 265 -17.16 5.93 2.24
CA THR A 265 -16.01 6.60 2.81
C THR A 265 -14.94 5.63 3.33
N HIS A 266 -15.12 4.33 3.13
CA HIS A 266 -14.09 3.34 3.46
C HIS A 266 -12.80 3.66 2.71
N PHE A 267 -11.66 3.48 3.37
CA PHE A 267 -10.34 3.67 2.77
C PHE A 267 -9.31 2.99 3.64
N ASP A 268 -8.58 2.02 3.12
CA ASP A 268 -7.46 1.39 3.83
C ASP A 268 -6.21 1.16 2.98
N ASP A 269 -6.18 1.69 1.76
CA ASP A 269 -5.05 1.59 0.84
C ASP A 269 -3.77 2.25 1.37
N LEU A 270 -2.62 1.68 0.98
CA LEU A 270 -1.28 2.18 1.29
C LEU A 270 -0.53 2.54 0.00
N LEU A 271 0.00 3.76 -0.08
CA LEU A 271 0.77 4.30 -1.21
C LEU A 271 2.15 4.81 -0.78
#